data_AF-A6TTG3-F1
#
_entry.id   AF-A6TTG3-F1
#
_cell.length_a   1.000
_cell.length_b   1.000
_cell.length_c   1.000
_cell.angle_alpha   90.00
_cell.angle_beta   90.00
_cell.angle_gamma   90.00
#
_symmetry.space_group_name_H-M   'P 1'
#
loop_
_entity.id
_entity.type
_entity.pdbx_description
1 polymer ?
#
loop_
_entity_poly.entity_id
_entity_poly.type
_entity_poly.pdbx_seq_one_letter_code
_entity_poly.pdbx_strand_id
1 'polypeptide(L)'
;MTLFKRWFVFIFYYALAFLIANLTIGILSLILKMLLVTVQGPTMVTRVSNIVTHYISFSIASFFLFGRYGKKQQPVKYREIVLFYSLIILLHFIIVFYGKWNTVWSVTTGTIQLARIMYSGGEHIASLTYIPRVYYYHALTIRDICFVIFSLMGIFTGNKIKKLN
;
A
#
# COMPACT_ATOMS: atom_id res chain seq x y z
N MET A 1 15.08 -5.31 22.03
CA MET A 1 14.81 -5.80 20.66
C MET A 1 15.83 -5.18 19.72
N THR A 2 16.55 -5.96 18.91
CA THR A 2 17.56 -5.44 17.99
C THR A 2 16.92 -4.59 16.87
N LEU A 3 17.66 -3.64 16.31
CA LEU A 3 17.17 -2.74 15.24
C LEU A 3 16.59 -3.53 14.06
N PHE A 4 17.28 -4.60 13.66
CA PHE A 4 16.84 -5.51 12.60
C PHE A 4 15.46 -6.11 12.86
N LYS A 5 15.20 -6.59 14.10
CA LYS A 5 13.88 -7.14 14.47
C LYS A 5 12.78 -6.08 14.37
N ARG A 6 13.07 -4.81 14.71
CA ARG A 6 12.09 -3.71 14.59
C ARG A 6 11.75 -3.44 13.13
N TRP A 7 12.76 -3.32 12.28
CA TRP A 7 12.58 -3.08 10.85
C TRP A 7 11.82 -4.21 10.17
N PHE A 8 12.13 -5.46 10.52
CA PHE A 8 11.38 -6.62 10.05
C PHE A 8 9.89 -6.53 10.41
N VAL A 9 9.57 -6.12 11.65
CA VAL A 9 8.17 -5.95 12.06
C VAL A 9 7.49 -4.80 11.31
N PHE A 10 8.19 -3.70 11.06
CA PHE A 10 7.67 -2.60 10.24
C PHE A 10 7.32 -3.06 8.82
N ILE A 11 8.24 -3.78 8.17
CA ILE A 11 8.04 -4.36 6.83
C ILE A 11 6.86 -5.35 6.86
N PHE A 12 6.79 -6.20 7.87
CA PHE A 12 5.70 -7.15 8.04
C PHE A 12 4.35 -6.44 8.20
N TYR A 13 4.27 -5.36 8.98
CA TYR A 13 3.02 -4.61 9.18
C TYR A 13 2.63 -3.82 7.92
N TYR A 14 3.60 -3.28 7.19
CA TYR A 14 3.37 -2.68 5.88
C TYR A 14 2.79 -3.72 4.89
N ALA A 15 3.40 -4.90 4.79
CA ALA A 15 2.94 -5.98 3.93
C ALA A 15 1.53 -6.45 4.32
N LEU A 16 1.25 -6.53 5.62
CA LEU A 16 -0.07 -6.90 6.14
C LEU A 16 -1.13 -5.84 5.84
N ALA A 17 -0.82 -4.55 6.00
CA ALA A 17 -1.73 -3.45 5.64
C ALA A 17 -2.08 -3.48 4.15
N PHE A 18 -1.07 -3.74 3.31
CA PHE A 18 -1.24 -3.88 1.87
C PHE A 18 -2.12 -5.09 1.50
N LEU A 19 -1.91 -6.23 2.17
CA LEU A 19 -2.73 -7.42 1.99
C LEU A 19 -4.20 -7.17 2.39
N ILE A 20 -4.46 -6.48 3.50
CA ILE A 20 -5.82 -6.10 3.92
C ILE A 20 -6.49 -5.19 2.89
N ALA A 21 -5.75 -4.20 2.36
CA ALA A 21 -6.28 -3.31 1.34
C ALA A 21 -6.70 -4.07 0.06
N ASN A 22 -5.86 -5.00 -0.40
CA ASN A 22 -6.16 -5.82 -1.58
C ASN A 22 -7.33 -6.78 -1.36
N LEU A 23 -7.44 -7.38 -0.16
CA LEU A 23 -8.60 -8.18 0.20
C LEU A 23 -9.88 -7.35 0.18
N THR A 24 -9.83 -6.10 0.65
CA THR A 24 -11.00 -5.21 0.64
C THR A 24 -11.45 -4.88 -0.79
N ILE A 25 -10.52 -4.65 -1.73
CA ILE A 25 -10.84 -4.50 -3.15
C ILE A 25 -11.48 -5.78 -3.69
N GLY A 26 -10.95 -6.95 -3.34
CA GLY A 26 -11.51 -8.24 -3.75
C GLY A 26 -12.97 -8.39 -3.33
N ILE A 27 -13.28 -8.02 -2.07
CA ILE A 27 -14.65 -8.02 -1.54
C ILE A 27 -15.53 -7.02 -2.29
N LEU A 28 -15.06 -5.78 -2.50
CA LEU A 28 -15.81 -4.77 -3.24
C LEU A 28 -16.11 -5.21 -4.67
N SER A 29 -15.11 -5.77 -5.36
CA SER A 29 -15.25 -6.30 -6.72
C SER A 29 -16.30 -7.42 -6.78
N LEU A 30 -16.32 -8.30 -5.78
CA LEU A 30 -17.32 -9.35 -5.66
C LEU A 30 -18.73 -8.77 -5.45
N ILE A 31 -18.87 -7.75 -4.60
CA ILE A 31 -20.14 -7.02 -4.41
C ILE A 31 -20.61 -6.37 -5.71
N LEU A 32 -19.74 -5.65 -6.42
CA LEU A 32 -20.08 -4.98 -7.68
C LEU A 32 -20.52 -5.98 -8.77
N LYS A 33 -19.91 -7.17 -8.80
CA LYS A 33 -20.32 -8.27 -9.68
C LYS A 33 -21.70 -8.82 -9.32
N MET A 34 -21.97 -9.05 -8.03
CA MET A 34 -23.29 -9.50 -7.56
C MET A 34 -24.40 -8.47 -7.87
N LEU A 35 -24.07 -7.18 -7.81
CA LEU A 35 -24.98 -6.08 -8.15
C LEU A 35 -25.11 -5.84 -9.66
N LEU A 36 -24.47 -6.65 -10.51
CA LEU A 36 -24.47 -6.48 -11.98
C LEU A 36 -24.02 -5.06 -12.41
N VAL A 37 -23.11 -4.43 -11.67
CA VAL A 37 -22.57 -3.10 -12.04
C VAL A 37 -21.47 -3.22 -13.10
N THR A 38 -20.86 -4.40 -13.24
CA THR A 38 -19.72 -4.67 -14.15
C THR A 38 -20.04 -5.72 -15.21
N VAL A 39 -21.28 -5.83 -15.68
CA VAL A 39 -21.71 -6.89 -16.62
C VAL A 39 -20.94 -6.84 -17.95
N GLN A 40 -20.52 -5.64 -18.38
CA GLN A 40 -19.78 -5.41 -19.63
C GLN A 40 -18.30 -5.07 -19.40
N GLY A 41 -17.78 -5.30 -18.18
CA GLY A 41 -16.42 -4.92 -17.78
C GLY A 41 -16.37 -3.72 -16.81
N PRO A 42 -15.14 -3.27 -16.46
CA PRO A 42 -14.93 -2.24 -15.44
C PRO A 42 -15.27 -0.84 -15.96
N THR A 43 -16.34 -0.25 -15.42
CA THR A 43 -16.74 1.15 -15.66
C THR A 43 -15.81 2.15 -14.95
N MET A 44 -15.78 3.42 -15.37
CA MET A 44 -15.01 4.47 -14.67
C MET A 44 -15.36 4.57 -13.18
N VAL A 45 -16.63 4.40 -12.83
CA VAL A 45 -17.09 4.41 -11.43
C VAL A 45 -16.46 3.24 -10.65
N THR A 46 -16.45 2.03 -11.22
CA THR A 46 -15.82 0.87 -10.55
C THR A 46 -14.31 1.03 -10.40
N ARG A 47 -13.64 1.67 -11.37
CA ARG A 47 -12.20 1.97 -11.31
C ARG A 47 -11.88 2.97 -10.19
N VAL A 48 -12.60 4.09 -10.15
CA VAL A 48 -12.45 5.10 -9.09
C VAL A 48 -12.76 4.50 -7.73
N SER A 49 -13.84 3.72 -7.62
CA SER A 49 -14.22 3.04 -6.37
C SER A 49 -13.12 2.11 -5.88
N ASN A 50 -12.55 1.26 -6.75
CA ASN A 50 -11.44 0.37 -6.38
C ASN A 50 -10.20 1.14 -5.89
N ILE A 51 -9.84 2.23 -6.57
CA ILE A 51 -8.70 3.08 -6.17
C ILE A 51 -8.95 3.71 -4.80
N VAL A 52 -10.12 4.32 -4.61
CA VAL A 52 -10.50 4.98 -3.35
C VAL A 52 -10.54 3.96 -2.20
N THR A 53 -11.18 2.81 -2.41
CA THR A 53 -11.24 1.73 -1.43
C THR A 53 -9.85 1.21 -1.08
N HIS A 54 -8.94 1.05 -2.06
CA HIS A 54 -7.56 0.64 -1.77
C HIS A 54 -6.90 1.57 -0.76
N TYR A 55 -6.85 2.88 -1.06
CA TYR A 55 -6.14 3.84 -0.23
C TYR A 55 -6.80 4.06 1.13
N ILE A 56 -8.14 4.07 1.20
CA ILE A 56 -8.87 4.18 2.46
C ILE A 56 -8.58 2.95 3.33
N SER A 57 -8.75 1.74 2.80
CA SER A 57 -8.50 0.50 3.56
C SER A 57 -7.05 0.39 3.98
N PHE A 58 -6.11 0.74 3.10
CA PHE A 58 -4.69 0.75 3.41
C PHE A 58 -4.34 1.73 4.54
N SER A 59 -4.93 2.94 4.52
CA SER A 59 -4.75 3.96 5.55
C SER A 59 -5.30 3.50 6.91
N ILE A 60 -6.51 2.96 6.92
CA ILE A 60 -7.15 2.41 8.12
C ILE A 60 -6.34 1.25 8.69
N ALA A 61 -5.95 0.30 7.84
CA ALA A 61 -5.14 -0.86 8.25
C ALA A 61 -3.79 -0.43 8.82
N SER A 62 -3.11 0.52 8.16
CA SER A 62 -1.84 1.08 8.63
C SER A 62 -2.00 1.72 10.00
N PHE A 63 -3.04 2.53 10.21
CA PHE A 63 -3.31 3.15 11.50
C PHE A 63 -3.48 2.12 12.62
N PHE A 64 -4.35 1.12 12.44
CA PHE A 64 -4.63 0.13 13.48
C PHE A 64 -3.44 -0.80 13.77
N LEU A 65 -2.74 -1.29 12.75
CA LEU A 65 -1.59 -2.17 12.92
C LEU A 65 -0.47 -1.44 13.67
N PHE A 66 -0.16 -0.21 13.29
CA PHE A 66 0.88 0.57 13.93
C PHE A 66 0.44 1.17 15.28
N GLY A 67 -0.87 1.36 15.52
CA GLY A 67 -1.41 1.61 16.86
C GLY A 67 -1.19 0.44 17.81
N ARG A 68 -1.45 -0.79 17.35
CA ARG A 68 -1.13 -2.01 18.11
C ARG A 68 0.37 -2.17 18.32
N TYR A 69 1.18 -1.81 17.34
CA TYR A 69 2.64 -1.79 17.45
C TYR A 69 3.09 -0.86 18.60
N GLY A 70 2.66 0.41 18.58
CA GLY A 70 3.01 1.39 19.61
C GLY A 70 2.55 0.98 21.01
N LYS A 71 1.37 0.37 21.13
CA LYS A 71 0.86 -0.12 22.43
C LYS A 71 1.70 -1.26 23.01
N LYS A 72 2.18 -2.19 22.18
CA LYS A 72 2.86 -3.42 22.65
C LYS A 72 4.38 -3.29 22.73
N GLN A 73 5.01 -2.53 21.83
CA GLN A 73 6.46 -2.49 21.71
C GLN A 73 7.09 -1.37 22.57
N GLN A 74 8.41 -1.44 22.75
CA GLN A 74 9.18 -0.33 23.34
C GLN A 74 9.07 0.91 22.44
N PRO A 75 9.08 2.13 23.02
CA PRO A 75 9.01 3.35 22.24
C PRO A 75 10.15 3.39 21.22
N VAL A 76 9.78 3.40 19.94
CA VAL A 76 10.74 3.53 18.85
C VAL A 76 11.24 4.97 18.84
N LYS A 77 12.56 5.15 18.75
CA LYS A 77 13.16 6.48 18.65
C LYS A 77 12.71 7.12 17.34
N TYR A 78 12.32 8.40 17.38
CA TYR A 78 11.90 9.15 16.19
C TYR A 78 12.91 9.03 15.04
N ARG A 79 14.21 9.04 15.33
CA ARG A 79 15.29 8.83 14.35
C ARG A 79 15.18 7.51 13.58
N GLU A 80 14.78 6.41 14.23
CA GLU A 80 14.65 5.10 13.58
C GLU A 80 13.46 5.08 12.61
N ILE A 81 12.37 5.77 12.96
CA ILE A 81 11.18 5.89 12.13
C ILE A 81 11.48 6.73 10.88
N VAL A 82 12.15 7.86 11.04
CA VAL A 82 12.55 8.73 9.93
C VAL A 82 13.48 7.96 8.97
N LEU A 83 14.51 7.29 9.50
CA LEU A 83 15.43 6.49 8.68
C LEU A 83 14.69 5.42 7.88
N PHE A 84 13.72 4.73 8.49
CA PHE A 84 12.93 3.71 7.81
C PHE A 84 12.12 4.29 6.64
N TYR A 85 11.38 5.38 6.86
CA TYR A 85 10.59 5.99 5.78
C TYR A 85 11.47 6.59 4.68
N SER A 86 12.58 7.25 5.03
CA SER A 86 13.53 7.76 4.05
C SER A 86 14.08 6.65 3.16
N LEU A 87 14.35 5.48 3.73
CA LEU A 87 14.86 4.33 2.99
C LEU A 87 13.81 3.72 2.05
N ILE A 88 12.53 3.66 2.47
CA ILE A 88 11.43 3.24 1.59
C ILE A 88 11.25 4.20 0.42
N ILE A 89 11.20 5.51 0.69
CA ILE A 89 11.02 6.54 -0.34
C ILE A 89 12.19 6.49 -1.34
N LEU A 90 13.43 6.36 -0.83
CA LEU A 90 14.61 6.22 -1.66
C LEU A 90 14.56 4.95 -2.52
N LEU A 91 14.13 3.82 -1.95
CA LEU A 91 13.98 2.56 -2.70
C LEU A 91 12.96 2.71 -3.84
N HIS A 92 11.80 3.30 -3.56
CA HIS A 92 10.79 3.55 -4.59
C HIS A 92 11.29 4.53 -5.65
N PHE A 93 12.04 5.56 -5.27
CA PHE A 93 12.68 6.48 -6.20
C PHE A 93 13.65 5.76 -7.14
N ILE A 94 14.53 4.90 -6.58
CA ILE A 94 15.47 4.10 -7.37
C ILE A 94 14.73 3.21 -8.36
N ILE A 95 13.66 2.53 -7.93
CA ILE A 95 12.86 1.65 -8.79
C ILE A 95 12.21 2.43 -9.94
N VAL A 96 11.72 3.65 -9.70
CA VAL A 96 11.02 4.44 -10.73
C VAL A 96 11.97 5.06 -11.75
N PHE A 97 13.11 5.62 -11.30
CA PHE A 97 14.03 6.35 -12.17
C PHE A 97 15.09 5.45 -12.81
N TYR A 98 15.56 4.43 -12.09
CA TYR A 98 16.66 3.57 -12.53
C TYR A 98 16.22 2.12 -12.81
N GLY A 99 14.98 1.75 -12.46
CA GLY A 99 14.44 0.44 -12.79
C GLY A 99 14.30 0.26 -14.31
N LYS A 100 14.82 -0.87 -14.82
CA LYS A 100 14.56 -1.28 -16.21
C LYS A 100 13.04 -1.39 -16.42
N TRP A 101 12.55 -0.97 -17.57
CA TRP A 101 11.11 -1.02 -17.87
C TRP A 101 10.54 -2.43 -17.68
N ASN A 102 11.27 -3.48 -18.03
CA ASN A 102 10.85 -4.87 -17.78
C ASN A 102 10.62 -5.17 -16.29
N THR A 103 11.40 -4.56 -15.39
CA THR A 103 11.24 -4.71 -13.93
C THR A 103 10.04 -3.92 -13.43
N VAL A 104 9.90 -2.66 -13.87
CA VAL A 104 8.73 -1.82 -13.55
C VAL A 104 7.45 -2.49 -14.07
N TRP A 105 7.49 -2.98 -15.31
CA TRP A 105 6.44 -3.76 -15.97
C TRP A 105 6.10 -5.03 -15.20
N SER A 106 7.07 -5.87 -14.83
CA SER A 106 6.77 -7.09 -14.05
C SER A 106 6.11 -6.79 -12.71
N VAL A 107 6.42 -5.64 -12.10
CA VAL A 107 5.85 -5.17 -10.84
C VAL A 107 4.47 -4.53 -11.06
N THR A 108 4.22 -3.85 -12.19
CA THR A 108 2.96 -3.15 -12.50
C THR A 108 1.92 -3.99 -13.22
N THR A 109 2.31 -4.94 -14.07
CA THR A 109 1.39 -5.81 -14.84
C THR A 109 1.23 -7.18 -14.23
N GLY A 110 2.06 -7.52 -13.24
CA GLY A 110 1.93 -8.75 -12.49
C GLY A 110 2.13 -10.02 -13.30
N THR A 111 3.27 -10.13 -13.98
CA THR A 111 3.69 -11.38 -14.64
C THR A 111 3.95 -12.53 -13.66
N ILE A 112 4.04 -12.25 -12.36
CA ILE A 112 4.03 -13.22 -11.25
C ILE A 112 2.57 -13.43 -10.84
N GLN A 113 2.10 -14.68 -10.70
CA GLN A 113 0.70 -15.05 -10.37
C GLN A 113 0.06 -14.18 -9.27
N LEU A 114 0.83 -13.82 -8.24
CA LEU A 114 0.41 -12.99 -7.12
C LEU A 114 0.08 -11.53 -7.52
N ALA A 115 0.85 -10.95 -8.44
CA ALA A 115 0.66 -9.58 -8.90
C ALA A 115 -0.40 -9.49 -10.00
N ARG A 116 -0.61 -10.57 -10.77
CA ARG A 116 -1.79 -10.72 -11.63
C ARG A 116 -3.06 -10.60 -10.80
N ILE A 117 -3.13 -11.27 -9.65
CA ILE A 117 -4.26 -11.16 -8.70
C ILE A 117 -4.40 -9.74 -8.12
N MET A 118 -3.30 -8.99 -7.97
CA MET A 118 -3.31 -7.63 -7.42
C MET A 118 -3.70 -6.53 -8.43
N TYR A 119 -3.44 -6.74 -9.72
CA TYR A 119 -3.66 -5.74 -10.78
C TYR A 119 -4.61 -6.20 -11.90
N SER A 120 -5.19 -7.41 -11.82
CA SER A 120 -6.22 -7.91 -12.74
C SER A 120 -7.56 -7.20 -12.54
N GLY A 121 -7.63 -5.98 -13.06
CA GLY A 121 -8.88 -5.26 -13.31
C GLY A 121 -8.78 -4.29 -14.49
N GLY A 122 -7.60 -4.19 -15.13
CA GLY A 122 -7.36 -3.30 -16.27
C GLY A 122 -7.32 -4.07 -17.59
N GLU A 123 -8.44 -4.69 -17.98
CA GLU A 123 -8.60 -5.07 -19.39
C GLU A 123 -8.80 -3.77 -20.19
N HIS A 124 -8.01 -3.59 -21.24
CA HIS A 124 -7.92 -2.44 -22.16
C HIS A 124 -6.94 -1.34 -21.78
N ILE A 125 -5.65 -1.61 -21.96
CA ILE A 125 -4.71 -0.56 -22.38
C ILE A 125 -4.11 -1.01 -23.71
N ALA A 126 -4.64 -0.47 -24.81
CA ALA A 126 -4.34 -0.87 -26.19
C ALA A 126 -2.97 -0.39 -26.72
N SER A 127 -2.27 0.50 -26.01
CA SER A 127 -0.82 0.66 -26.17
C SER A 127 -0.22 1.15 -24.85
N LEU A 128 0.66 0.33 -24.27
CA LEU A 128 1.12 0.40 -22.88
C LEU A 128 2.53 0.99 -22.73
N THR A 129 3.21 1.28 -23.85
CA THR A 129 4.57 1.83 -23.89
C THR A 129 4.66 3.22 -23.23
N TYR A 130 3.52 3.89 -23.07
CA TYR A 130 3.35 5.24 -22.55
C TYR A 130 2.16 5.35 -21.56
N ILE A 131 1.86 4.35 -20.72
CA ILE A 131 1.32 4.73 -19.41
C ILE A 131 2.49 5.45 -18.73
N PRO A 132 2.50 6.79 -18.64
CA PRO A 132 3.70 7.51 -18.26
C PRO A 132 4.09 7.01 -16.88
N ARG A 133 5.36 6.63 -16.69
CA ARG A 133 5.96 6.30 -15.38
C ARG A 133 5.51 7.27 -14.28
N VAL A 134 5.20 8.51 -14.67
CA VAL A 134 4.53 9.54 -13.88
C VAL A 134 3.29 9.03 -13.13
N TYR A 135 2.30 8.38 -13.74
CA TYR A 135 1.10 7.91 -13.01
C TYR A 135 1.42 6.80 -12.01
N TYR A 136 2.34 5.90 -12.37
CA TYR A 136 2.83 4.88 -11.44
C TYR A 136 3.56 5.52 -10.25
N TYR A 137 4.40 6.52 -10.52
CA TYR A 137 5.08 7.30 -9.51
C TYR A 137 4.11 8.04 -8.61
N HIS A 138 3.05 8.65 -9.16
CA HIS A 138 2.03 9.34 -8.38
C HIS A 138 1.29 8.37 -7.47
N ALA A 139 0.91 7.19 -7.98
CA ALA A 139 0.27 6.15 -7.16
C ALA A 139 1.19 5.65 -6.02
N LEU A 140 2.46 5.38 -6.32
CA LEU A 140 3.45 5.00 -5.29
C LEU A 140 3.63 6.11 -4.25
N THR A 141 3.73 7.36 -4.69
CA THR A 141 3.92 8.52 -3.81
C THR A 141 2.73 8.71 -2.89
N ILE A 142 1.50 8.63 -3.42
CA ILE A 142 0.28 8.71 -2.60
C ILE A 142 0.26 7.57 -1.57
N ARG A 143 0.60 6.34 -1.99
CA ARG A 143 0.68 5.19 -1.07
C ARG A 143 1.69 5.42 0.04
N ASP A 144 2.88 5.93 -0.28
CA ASP A 144 3.92 6.22 0.69
C ASP A 144 3.49 7.31 1.67
N ILE A 145 2.84 8.38 1.18
CA ILE A 145 2.27 9.44 2.02
C ILE A 145 1.22 8.88 2.97
N CYS A 146 0.25 8.10 2.45
CA CYS A 146 -0.75 7.42 3.26
C CYS A 146 -0.09 6.53 4.31
N PHE A 147 0.88 5.72 3.91
CA PHE A 147 1.59 4.84 4.84
C PHE A 147 2.24 5.63 5.97
N VAL A 148 3.06 6.64 5.63
CA VAL A 148 3.81 7.46 6.59
C VAL A 148 2.85 8.14 7.57
N ILE A 149 1.84 8.86 7.08
CA ILE A 149 0.93 9.64 7.92
C ILE A 149 0.15 8.73 8.86
N PHE A 150 -0.53 7.71 8.32
CA PHE A 150 -1.43 6.88 9.12
C PHE A 150 -0.68 5.94 10.06
N SER A 151 0.49 5.42 9.66
CA SER A 151 1.30 4.61 10.58
C SER A 151 1.90 5.46 11.71
N LEU A 152 2.36 6.69 11.45
CA LEU A 152 2.80 7.62 12.50
C LEU A 152 1.68 7.96 13.47
N MET A 153 0.50 8.34 12.97
CA MET A 153 -0.68 8.60 13.79
C MET A 153 -1.04 7.39 14.66
N GLY A 154 -0.98 6.19 14.07
CA GLY A 154 -1.15 4.92 14.78
C GLY A 154 -0.15 4.79 15.93
N ILE A 155 1.16 4.86 15.65
CA ILE A 155 2.22 4.72 16.67
C ILE A 155 2.01 5.71 17.82
N PHE A 156 1.77 6.99 17.53
CA PHE A 156 1.59 8.02 18.55
C PHE A 156 0.37 7.77 19.43
N THR A 157 -0.75 7.39 18.81
CA THR A 157 -1.98 7.03 19.52
C THR A 157 -1.77 5.82 20.43
N GLY A 158 -1.14 4.76 19.90
CA GLY A 158 -0.82 3.55 20.66
C GLY A 158 0.13 3.81 21.84
N ASN A 159 1.16 4.63 21.65
CA ASN A 159 2.09 5.02 22.70
C ASN A 159 1.42 5.86 23.80
N LYS A 160 0.51 6.77 23.43
CA LYS A 160 -0.26 7.57 24.40
C LYS A 160 -1.13 6.66 25.29
N ILE A 161 -1.85 5.71 24.68
CA ILE A 161 -2.67 4.73 25.41
C ILE A 161 -1.81 3.88 26.36
N LYS A 162 -0.62 3.46 25.92
CA LYS A 162 0.31 2.70 26.77
C LYS A 162 0.79 3.48 28.00
N LYS A 163 0.95 4.80 27.90
CA LYS A 163 1.37 5.63 29.04
C LYS A 163 0.27 5.86 30.08
N LEU A 164 -1.00 5.69 29.68
CA LEU A 164 -2.17 5.91 30.55
C LEU A 164 -2.56 4.66 31.33
N ASN A 165 -2.06 3.48 30.93
CA ASN A 165 -2.32 2.18 31.55
C ASN A 165 -1.07 1.66 32.25
#